data_AF-K2E8W0-F1
#
_entry.id   AF-K2E8W0-F1
#
_cell.length_a   1.000
_cell.length_b   1.000
_cell.length_c   1.000
_cell.angle_alpha   90.00
_cell.angle_beta   90.00
_cell.angle_gamma   90.00
#
_symmetry.space_group_name_H-M   'P 1'
#
loop_
_entity.id
_entity.type
_entity.pdbx_description
1 polymer ?
#
loop_
_entity_poly.entity_id
_entity_poly.type
_entity_poly.pdbx_seq_one_letter_code
_entity_poly.pdbx_strand_id
1 'polypeptide(L)' 'MAVDITYFVHGTTTDNEKDISSGWYDVELSEKGIQ' A
#
# COMPACT_ATOMS: atom_id res chain seq x y z
N MET A 1 17.67 -27.38 2.60
CA MET A 1 18.00 -25.95 2.80
C MET A 1 16.69 -25.23 2.95
N ALA A 2 16.47 -24.56 4.08
CA ALA A 2 15.27 -23.74 4.29
C ALA A 2 15.54 -22.33 3.74
N VAL A 3 14.52 -21.72 3.15
CA VAL A 3 14.56 -20.35 2.65
C VAL A 3 13.53 -19.56 3.44
N ASP A 4 13.97 -18.48 4.07
CA ASP A 4 13.09 -17.53 4.73
C ASP A 4 12.78 -16.38 3.77
N ILE A 5 11.49 -16.13 3.53
CA ILE A 5 11.02 -15.04 2.68
C ILE A 5 10.17 -14.12 3.54
N THR A 6 10.57 -12.84 3.60
CA THR A 6 9.79 -11.78 4.25
C THR A 6 9.19 -10.88 3.17
N TYR A 7 7.88 -10.68 3.23
CA TYR A 7 7.11 -9.86 2.28
C TYR A 7 6.47 -8.67 2.99
N PHE A 8 6.48 -7.51 2.33
CA PHE A 8 5.86 -6.28 2.81
C PHE A 8 4.92 -5.73 1.74
N VAL A 9 3.72 -5.37 2.17
CA VAL A 9 2.79 -4.52 1.41
C VAL A 9 2.90 -3.10 1.92
N HIS A 10 2.68 -2.12 1.04
CA HIS A 10 2.60 -0.73 1.43
C HIS A 10 1.32 -0.46 2.25
N GLY A 11 1.29 0.66 2.96
CA GLY A 11 0.11 1.11 3.72
C GLY A 11 -1.03 1.63 2.83
N THR A 12 -2.14 2.04 3.45
CA THR A 12 -3.32 2.56 2.73
C THR A 12 -3.02 3.86 1.99
N THR A 13 -3.46 3.97 0.73
CA THR A 13 -3.30 5.19 -0.09
C THR A 13 -4.42 6.19 0.15
N THR A 14 -4.26 7.42 -0.36
CA THR A 14 -5.31 8.45 -0.28
C THR A 14 -6.59 8.09 -1.07
N ASP A 15 -6.47 7.26 -2.10
CA ASP A 15 -7.61 6.77 -2.90
C ASP A 15 -8.39 5.68 -2.16
N ASN A 16 -7.71 4.81 -1.40
CA ASN A 16 -8.36 3.78 -0.59
C ASN A 16 -9.33 4.41 0.43
N GLU A 17 -8.95 5.53 1.04
CA GLU A 17 -9.81 6.25 1.99
C GLU A 17 -11.04 6.93 1.33
N LYS A 18 -11.04 7.02 0.00
CA LYS A 18 -12.10 7.64 -0.80
C LYS A 18 -12.89 6.63 -1.63
N ASP A 19 -12.64 5.33 -1.43
CA ASP A 19 -13.22 4.24 -2.22
C ASP A 19 -12.98 4.37 -3.74
N ILE A 20 -11.83 4.92 -4.13
CA ILE A 20 -11.41 5.09 -5.52
C ILE A 20 -10.44 3.95 -5.90
N SER A 21 -10.61 3.40 -7.10
CA SER A 21 -9.67 2.43 -7.66
C SER A 21 -8.49 3.14 -8.32
N SER A 22 -7.30 3.02 -7.75
CA SER A 22 -6.07 3.65 -8.28
C SER A 22 -5.52 2.93 -9.51
N GLY A 23 -5.67 1.60 -9.60
CA GLY A 23 -5.12 0.81 -10.70
C GLY A 23 -3.60 0.99 -10.82
N TRP A 24 -3.15 1.57 -11.94
CA TRP A 24 -1.74 1.85 -12.22
C TRP A 24 -1.38 3.32 -12.03
N TYR A 25 -2.32 4.12 -11.49
CA TYR A 25 -2.08 5.51 -11.17
C TYR A 25 -1.16 5.63 -9.95
N ASP A 26 -0.19 6.52 -10.03
CA ASP A 26 0.85 6.71 -9.02
C ASP A 26 0.31 7.56 -7.86
N VAL A 27 -0.34 6.90 -6.91
CA VAL A 27 -1.06 7.53 -5.80
C VAL A 27 -0.24 7.47 -4.52
N GLU A 28 -0.18 8.60 -3.83
CA GLU A 28 0.52 8.74 -2.56
C GLU A 28 -0.13 7.94 -1.41
N LEU A 29 0.70 7.55 -0.44
CA LEU A 29 0.24 7.00 0.84
C LEU A 29 -0.58 8.04 1.62
N SER A 30 -1.58 7.57 2.37
CA SER A 30 -2.29 8.40 3.34
C SER A 30 -1.45 8.60 4.61
N GLU A 31 -1.83 9.57 5.44
CA GLU A 31 -1.22 9.76 6.77
C GLU A 31 -1.29 8.48 7.61
N LYS A 32 -2.40 7.72 7.50
CA LYS A 32 -2.57 6.43 8.16
C LYS A 32 -1.67 5.34 7.57
N GLY A 33 -1.38 5.41 6.27
CA GLY A 33 -0.50 4.46 5.58
C GLY A 33 0.99 4.69 5.85
N ILE A 34 1.35 5.83 6.43
CA ILE A 34 2.72 6.21 6.80
C ILE A 34 3.07 5.78 8.25
N GLN A 35 2.06 5.66 9.12
CA GLN A 35 2.22 5.23 10.53
C GLN A 35 2.66 3.76 10.65
#